data_AF-A0A7X7JI15-F1
#
_entry.id   AF-A0A7X7JI15-F1
#
_cell.length_a   1.000
_cell.length_b   1.000
_cell.length_c   1.000
_cell.angle_alpha   90.00
_cell.angle_beta   90.00
_cell.angle_gamma   90.00
#
_symmetry.space_group_name_H-M   'P 1'
#
loop_
_entity.id
_entity.type
_entity.pdbx_description
1 polymer ?
#
loop_
_entity_poly.entity_id
_entity_poly.type
_entity_poly.pdbx_seq_one_letter_code
_entity_poly.pdbx_strand_id
1 'polypeptide(L)' 'MVPMALLSIGEFARAARMSVKALRHYDALGVLVPAHVDPHSGYRRYERAQLRDALLITLMRQADIGLPVVRSALA' A
#
# COMPACT_ATOMS: atom_id res chain seq x y z
N MET A 1 6.12 -9.24 -21.82
CA MET A 1 5.60 -8.94 -20.48
C MET A 1 6.77 -8.93 -19.51
N VAL A 2 7.32 -7.76 -19.18
CA VAL A 2 8.45 -7.67 -18.22
C VAL A 2 7.87 -7.91 -16.83
N PRO A 3 8.37 -8.87 -16.02
CA PRO A 3 7.95 -8.99 -14.63
C PRO A 3 8.33 -7.70 -13.92
N MET A 4 7.33 -6.90 -13.55
CA MET A 4 7.56 -5.68 -12.77
C MET A 4 8.06 -6.13 -11.40
N ALA A 5 9.37 -5.94 -11.15
CA ALA A 5 9.98 -6.33 -9.89
C ALA A 5 9.18 -5.76 -8.71
N LEU A 6 8.67 -6.65 -7.85
CA LEU A 6 7.92 -6.28 -6.66
C LEU A 6 8.83 -5.54 -5.68
N LEU A 7 8.36 -4.39 -5.20
CA LEU A 7 9.03 -3.58 -4.20
C LEU A 7 8.86 -4.21 -2.82
N SER A 8 9.93 -4.24 -2.03
CA SER A 8 9.83 -4.50 -0.60
C SER A 8 8.95 -3.43 0.08
N ILE A 9 8.43 -3.74 1.27
CA ILE A 9 7.66 -2.76 2.06
C ILE A 9 8.44 -1.47 2.34
N GLY A 10 9.78 -1.55 2.48
CA GLY A 10 10.63 -0.38 2.70
C GLY A 10 10.80 0.48 1.44
N GLU A 11 11.06 -0.15 0.28
CA GLU A 11 11.14 0.55 -1.00
C GLU A 11 9.82 1.22 -1.37
N PHE A 12 8.71 0.49 -1.18
CA PHE A 12 7.37 1.01 -1.44
C PHE A 12 7.02 2.17 -0.49
N ALA A 13 7.32 2.04 0.81
CA ALA A 13 7.15 3.10 1.80
C ALA A 13 7.87 4.39 1.39
N ARG A 14 9.13 4.27 0.96
CA ARG A 14 9.92 5.41 0.48
C ARG A 14 9.29 6.05 -0.77
N ALA A 15 8.88 5.24 -1.75
CA ALA A 15 8.28 5.74 -2.98
C ALA A 15 6.91 6.41 -2.74
N ALA A 16 6.10 5.88 -1.83
CA ALA A 16 4.79 6.42 -1.47
C ALA A 16 4.86 7.58 -0.45
N ARG A 17 6.06 7.90 0.08
CA ARG A 17 6.26 8.83 1.22
C ARG A 17 5.42 8.46 2.44
N MET A 18 5.35 7.17 2.74
CA MET A 18 4.63 6.60 3.86
C MET A 18 5.58 5.92 4.83
N SER A 19 5.16 5.74 6.07
CA SER A 19 5.88 4.85 6.98
C SER A 19 5.53 3.38 6.71
N VAL A 20 6.48 2.47 6.97
CA VAL A 20 6.22 1.02 6.97
C VAL A 20 5.07 0.66 7.92
N LYS A 21 4.95 1.38 9.05
CA LYS A 21 3.87 1.19 10.02
C LYS A 21 2.50 1.53 9.41
N ALA A 22 2.39 2.60 8.64
CA ALA A 22 1.15 2.95 7.93
C ALA A 22 0.75 1.87 6.91
N LEU A 23 1.71 1.35 6.13
CA LEU A 23 1.44 0.27 5.19
C LEU A 23 0.94 -1.01 5.89
N ARG A 24 1.58 -1.41 6.99
CA ARG A 24 1.11 -2.55 7.80
C ARG A 24 -0.30 -2.33 8.35
N HIS A 25 -0.60 -1.10 8.76
CA HIS A 25 -1.93 -0.75 9.25
C HIS A 25 -2.98 -0.81 8.14
N TYR A 26 -2.68 -0.30 6.94
CA TYR A 26 -3.60 -0.34 5.80
C TYR A 26 -3.81 -1.74 5.26
N ASP A 27 -2.78 -2.58 5.27
CA ASP A 27 -2.91 -4.01 4.98
C ASP A 27 -3.86 -4.70 5.98
N ALA A 28 -3.64 -4.51 7.28
CA ALA A 28 -4.51 -5.09 8.32
C ALA A 28 -5.97 -4.62 8.21
N LEU A 29 -6.19 -3.38 7.76
CA LEU A 29 -7.51 -2.83 7.49
C LEU A 29 -7.99 -3.08 6.06
N GLY A 30 -7.25 -3.83 5.25
CA GLY A 30 -7.49 -4.12 3.82
C GLY A 30 -7.78 -2.89 2.94
N VAL A 31 -7.21 -1.75 3.29
CA VAL A 31 -7.27 -0.50 2.51
C VAL A 31 -6.24 -0.52 1.39
N LEU A 32 -5.05 -1.06 1.67
CA LEU A 32 -3.99 -1.29 0.69
C LEU A 32 -3.29 -2.60 1.04
N VAL A 33 -3.64 -3.66 0.30
CA VAL A 33 -3.08 -4.99 0.52
C VAL A 33 -1.82 -5.18 -0.32
N PRO A 34 -0.78 -5.87 0.19
CA PRO A 34 0.40 -6.20 -0.60
C PRO A 34 0.03 -7.14 -1.76
N ALA A 35 0.65 -6.95 -2.92
CA ALA A 35 0.51 -7.87 -4.05
C ALA A 35 1.01 -9.29 -3.73
N HIS A 36 1.98 -9.41 -2.82
CA HIS A 36 2.46 -10.70 -2.35
C HIS A 36 2.88 -10.66 -0.88
N VAL A 37 2.53 -11.72 -0.16
CA VAL A 37 3.02 -11.99 1.19
C VAL A 37 3.77 -13.31 1.14
N ASP A 38 5.05 -13.28 1.47
CA ASP A 38 5.85 -14.50 1.58
C ASP A 38 5.26 -15.41 2.68
N PRO A 39 4.90 -16.67 2.37
CA PRO A 39 4.17 -17.53 3.30
C PRO A 39 5.01 -18.03 4.48
N HIS A 40 6.35 -17.97 4.39
CA HIS A 40 7.25 -18.48 5.43
C HIS A 40 7.65 -17.37 6.42
N SER A 41 7.86 -16.15 5.92
CA SER A 41 8.37 -15.01 6.70
C SER A 41 7.31 -13.93 6.95
N GLY A 42 6.18 -13.96 6.25
CA GLY A 42 5.19 -12.89 6.26
C GLY A 42 5.68 -11.59 5.60
N TYR A 43 6.78 -11.65 4.83
CA TYR A 43 7.37 -10.47 4.20
C TYR A 43 6.49 -9.95 3.07
N ARG A 44 6.21 -8.66 3.10
CA ARG A 44 5.24 -8.00 2.20
C ARG A 44 5.95 -7.37 1.02
N ARG A 45 5.41 -7.60 -0.17
CA ARG A 45 5.87 -7.00 -1.41
C ARG A 45 4.71 -6.37 -2.17
N TYR A 46 5.00 -5.25 -2.82
CA TYR A 46 4.02 -4.42 -3.50
C TYR A 46 4.41 -4.23 -4.96
N GLU A 47 3.42 -4.13 -5.83
CA GLU A 47 3.66 -3.74 -7.21
C GLU A 47 3.86 -2.23 -7.34
N ARG A 48 4.63 -1.80 -8.34
CA ARG A 48 4.76 -0.37 -8.67
C ARG A 48 3.42 0.26 -9.03
N ALA A 49 2.50 -0.51 -9.64
CA ALA A 49 1.16 -0.04 -9.98
C ALA A 49 0.37 0.42 -8.74
N GLN A 50 0.60 -0.20 -7.58
CA GLN A 50 -0.05 0.16 -6.31
C GLN A 50 0.38 1.53 -5.76
N LEU A 51 1.43 2.15 -6.32
CA LEU A 51 1.85 3.50 -5.90
C LEU A 51 0.77 4.54 -6.18
N ARG A 52 0.00 4.38 -7.26
CA ARG A 52 -1.12 5.28 -7.57
C ARG A 52 -2.13 5.28 -6.42
N ASP A 53 -2.50 4.11 -5.94
CA ASP A 53 -3.47 3.95 -4.87
C ASP A 53 -2.90 4.46 -3.53
N ALA A 54 -1.63 4.19 -3.24
CA ALA A 54 -0.96 4.71 -2.06
C ALA A 54 -0.91 6.25 -2.02
N LEU A 55 -0.66 6.90 -3.17
CA LEU A 55 -0.69 8.35 -3.29
C LEU A 55 -2.11 8.89 -3.11
N LEU A 56 -3.12 8.23 -3.68
CA LEU A 56 -4.51 8.62 -3.51
C LEU A 56 -4.98 8.49 -2.05
N ILE A 57 -4.61 7.41 -1.36
CA ILE A 57 -4.84 7.26 0.08
C ILE A 57 -4.22 8.42 0.84
N THR A 58 -2.97 8.77 0.53
CA THR A 58 -2.27 9.87 1.18
C THR A 58 -3.02 11.20 1.00
N LEU A 59 -3.44 11.52 -0.22
CA LEU A 59 -4.21 12.74 -0.52
C LEU A 59 -5.54 12.77 0.23
N MET A 60 -6.30 11.66 0.22
CA MET A 60 -7.57 11.58 0.93
C MET A 60 -7.39 11.72 2.44
N ARG A 61 -6.36 11.09 3.01
CA ARG A 61 -6.04 11.20 4.45
C ARG A 61 -5.61 12.60 4.86
N GLN A 62 -4.95 13.35 3.96
CA GLN A 62 -4.61 14.76 4.18
C GLN A 62 -5.84 15.68 4.12
N ALA A 63 -6.89 15.27 3.41
CA ALA A 63 -8.18 15.96 3.38
C ALA A 63 -9.14 15.50 4.50
N ASP A 64 -8.62 14.89 5.56
CA ASP A 64 -9.37 14.34 6.70
C ASP A 64 -10.45 13.30 6.35
N ILE A 65 -10.34 12.67 5.17
CA ILE A 65 -11.25 11.60 4.77
C ILE A 65 -10.96 10.33 5.59
N GLY A 66 -12.02 9.75 6.15
CA GLY A 66 -11.95 8.52 6.93
C GLY A 66 -11.57 7.31 6.08
N LEU A 67 -10.81 6.37 6.68
CA LEU A 67 -10.40 5.13 6.01
C LEU A 67 -11.55 4.29 5.41
N PRO A 68 -12.77 4.24 5.98
CA PRO A 68 -13.89 3.55 5.34
C PRO A 68 -14.23 4.09 3.95
N VAL A 69 -14.22 5.41 3.78
CA VAL A 69 -14.48 6.08 2.49
C VAL A 69 -13.32 5.85 1.52
N VAL A 70 -12.09 5.96 2.02
CA VAL A 70 -10.87 5.69 1.24
C VAL A 70 -10.93 4.28 0.65
N ARG A 71 -11.30 3.28 1.45
CA ARG A 71 -11.41 1.89 1.02
C ARG A 71 -12.43 1.72 -0.11
N SER A 72 -13.60 2.35 0.02
CA SER A 72 -14.65 2.28 -1.00
C SER A 72 -14.25 2.96 -2.31
N ALA A 73 -13.36 3.96 -2.28
CA ALA A 73 -12.89 4.66 -3.47
C ALA A 73 -11.82 3.88 -4.27
N LEU A 74 -11.23 2.84 -3.68
CA LEU A 74 -10.21 1.99 -4.30
C LEU A 74 -10.77 0.64 -4.79
N ALA A 75 -12.08 0.40 -4.61
CA ALA A 75 -12.79 -0.82 -4.99
C ALA A 75 -13.23 -0.81 -6.46
#